data_AF-F0IEM8-F1
#
_entry.id   AF-F0IEM8-F1
#
_cell.length_a   1.000
_cell.length_b   1.000
_cell.length_c   1.000
_cell.angle_alpha   90.00
_cell.angle_beta   90.00
_cell.angle_gamma   90.00
#
_symmetry.space_group_name_H-M   'P 1'
#
loop_
_entity.id
_entity.type
_entity.pdbx_description
1 polymer ?
#
loop_
_entity_poly.entity_id
_entity_poly.type
_entity_poly.pdbx_seq_one_letter_code
_entity_poly.pdbx_strand_id
1 'polypeptide(L)' 'MHEIKREGKRGNEITTWIFEGFTPTAKLANGKSYSIITDHIGRPIRSIDDNGELVWIADL' A
#
# COMPACT_ATOMS: atom_id res chain seq x y z
N MET A 1 9.02 -3.28 -33.18
CA MET A 1 8.35 -2.16 -32.50
C MET A 1 7.28 -2.78 -31.61
N HIS A 2 7.48 -2.83 -30.29
CA HIS A 2 6.51 -3.42 -29.37
C HIS A 2 5.64 -2.29 -28.83
N GLU A 3 4.40 -2.23 -29.29
CA GLU A 3 3.39 -1.30 -28.78
C GLU A 3 2.81 -1.88 -27.50
N ILE A 4 3.15 -1.27 -26.36
CA ILE A 4 2.51 -1.60 -25.09
C ILE A 4 1.15 -0.89 -25.09
N LYS A 5 0.08 -1.64 -25.35
CA LYS A 5 -1.29 -1.16 -25.14
C LYS A 5 -1.48 -0.87 -23.66
N ARG A 6 -1.43 0.41 -23.28
CA ARG A 6 -1.92 0.88 -21.98
C ARG A 6 -3.45 0.89 -22.06
N GLU A 7 -4.09 -0.18 -21.60
CA GLU A 7 -5.50 -0.11 -21.26
C GLU A 7 -5.69 1.02 -20.24
N GLY A 8 -6.59 1.94 -20.55
CA GLY A 8 -6.81 3.14 -19.76
C GLY A 8 -7.28 2.79 -18.35
N LYS A 9 -6.36 2.85 -17.37
CA LYS A 9 -6.72 2.86 -15.95
C LYS A 9 -7.66 4.05 -15.72
N ARG A 10 -8.91 3.76 -15.32
CA ARG A 10 -9.86 4.77 -14.84
C ARG A 10 -9.15 5.62 -13.79
N GLY A 11 -9.33 6.95 -13.85
CA GLY A 11 -8.49 7.97 -13.21
C GLY A 11 -8.32 7.96 -11.68
N ASN A 12 -8.61 6.86 -10.98
CA ASN A 12 -8.52 6.72 -9.53
C ASN A 12 -7.78 5.47 -9.04
N GLU A 13 -7.13 4.68 -9.91
CA GLU A 13 -6.34 3.49 -9.50
C GLU A 13 -4.85 3.77 -9.30
N ILE A 14 -4.51 4.95 -8.78
CA ILE A 14 -3.14 5.28 -8.38
C ILE A 14 -2.99 4.88 -6.91
N THR A 15 -2.01 4.02 -6.64
CA THR A 15 -1.58 3.70 -5.28
C THR A 15 -0.27 4.45 -5.03
N THR A 16 -0.27 5.31 -4.01
CA THR A 16 0.95 5.99 -3.54
C THR A 16 1.46 5.27 -2.31
N TRP A 17 2.72 4.87 -2.33
CA TRP A 17 3.38 4.23 -1.18
C TRP A 17 4.27 5.24 -0.46
N ILE A 18 4.29 5.16 0.87
CA ILE A 18 5.11 6.01 1.74
C ILE A 18 6.12 5.10 2.45
N PHE A 19 7.40 5.50 2.41
CA PHE A 19 8.51 4.73 2.95
C PHE A 19 9.33 5.54 3.94
N GLU A 20 9.87 4.84 4.95
CA GLU A 20 11.01 5.27 5.75
C GLU A 20 12.21 4.42 5.30
N GLY A 21 13.13 5.02 4.54
CA GLY A 21 14.17 4.26 3.85
C GLY A 21 13.57 3.24 2.86
N PHE A 22 13.81 1.95 3.09
CA PHE A 22 13.22 0.84 2.32
C PHE A 22 12.01 0.19 3.00
N THR A 23 11.61 0.68 4.17
CA THR A 23 10.51 0.12 4.96
C THR A 23 9.19 0.80 4.59
N PRO A 24 8.17 0.07 4.10
CA PRO A 24 6.87 0.67 3.82
C PRO A 24 6.16 1.01 5.14
N THR A 25 5.68 2.24 5.25
CA THR A 25 5.01 2.73 6.47
C THR A 25 3.53 3.05 6.24
N ALA A 26 3.16 3.38 5.00
CA ALA A 26 1.77 3.62 4.64
C ALA A 26 1.52 3.46 3.13
N LYS A 27 0.25 3.37 2.75
CA LYS A 27 -0.21 3.55 1.36
C LYS A 27 -1.47 4.40 1.29
N LEU A 28 -1.61 5.15 0.21
CA LEU A 28 -2.83 5.86 -0.18
C LEU A 28 -3.39 5.17 -1.41
N ALA A 29 -4.63 4.68 -1.31
CA ALA A 29 -5.28 3.98 -2.42
C ALA A 29 -6.79 4.22 -2.37
N ASN A 30 -7.39 4.49 -3.53
CA ASN A 30 -8.85 4.66 -3.67
C ASN A 30 -9.45 5.70 -2.71
N GLY A 31 -8.73 6.80 -2.46
CA GLY A 31 -9.16 7.86 -1.55
C GLY A 31 -9.04 7.52 -0.06
N LYS A 32 -8.47 6.37 0.30
CA LYS A 32 -8.22 5.95 1.68
C LYS A 32 -6.74 5.92 2.01
N SER A 33 -6.42 6.13 3.29
CA SER A 33 -5.07 5.94 3.84
C SER A 33 -4.99 4.66 4.66
N TYR A 34 -3.86 3.97 4.56
CA TYR A 34 -3.59 2.76 5.34
C TYR A 34 -2.21 2.86 5.98
N SER A 35 -2.14 2.70 7.30
CA SER A 35 -0.88 2.50 8.02
C SER A 35 -0.41 1.06 7.87
N ILE A 36 0.91 0.87 7.78
CA ILE A 36 1.54 -0.44 7.67
C ILE A 36 2.44 -0.61 8.90
N ILE A 37 2.21 -1.68 9.66
CA ILE A 37 3.06 -2.05 10.79
C ILE A 37 4.03 -3.12 10.31
N THR A 38 5.31 -2.90 10.57
CA THR A 38 6.40 -3.80 10.19
C THR A 38 7.08 -4.40 11.43
N ASP A 39 7.73 -5.55 11.27
CA ASP A 39 8.63 -6.08 12.29
C ASP A 39 10.00 -5.36 12.28
N HIS A 40 10.92 -5.80 13.14
CA HIS A 40 12.23 -5.17 13.34
C HIS A 40 13.14 -5.15 12.10
N ILE A 41 12.84 -5.92 11.04
CA ILE A 41 13.59 -5.91 9.78
C ILE A 41 12.82 -5.24 8.63
N GLY A 42 11.69 -4.58 8.93
CA GLY A 42 10.89 -3.87 7.94
C GLY A 42 9.90 -4.75 7.16
N ARG A 43 9.68 -6.01 7.56
CA ARG A 43 8.67 -6.88 6.92
C ARG A 43 7.27 -6.45 7.38
N PRO A 44 6.34 -6.14 6.46
CA PRO A 44 4.95 -5.83 6.83
C PRO A 44 4.28 -7.01 7.54
N ILE A 45 3.69 -6.74 8.70
CA ILE A 45 2.96 -7.73 9.50
C ILE A 45 1.49 -7.37 9.69
N ARG A 46 1.12 -6.09 9.59
CA ARG A 46 -0.28 -5.62 9.70
C ARG A 46 -0.56 -4.39 8.85
N SER A 47 -1.83 -4.16 8.54
CA SER A 47 -2.31 -2.90 7.98
C SER A 47 -3.57 -2.41 8.69
N ILE A 48 -3.62 -1.11 8.98
CA ILE A 48 -4.71 -0.43 9.66
C ILE A 48 -5.28 0.63 8.70
N ASP A 49 -6.60 0.76 8.61
CA ASP A 49 -7.24 1.79 7.79
C ASP A 49 -7.35 3.16 8.47
N ASP A 50 -7.99 4.12 7.80
CA ASP A 50 -8.18 5.49 8.28
C ASP A 50 -9.13 5.62 9.49
N ASN A 51 -9.88 4.57 9.83
CA ASN A 51 -10.75 4.51 11.00
C ASN A 51 -10.06 3.86 12.20
N GLY A 52 -8.82 3.40 12.03
CA GLY A 52 -8.09 2.65 13.05
C GLY A 52 -8.43 1.16 13.06
N GLU A 53 -9.12 0.65 12.04
CA GLU A 53 -9.49 -0.77 11.96
C GLU A 53 -8.38 -1.60 11.33
N LEU A 54 -8.13 -2.77 11.91
CA LEU A 54 -7.22 -3.75 11.35
C LEU A 54 -7.83 -4.39 10.10
N VAL A 55 -7.27 -4.12 8.93
CA VAL A 55 -7.80 -4.60 7.64
C VAL A 55 -6.98 -5.74 7.04
N TRP A 56 -5.77 -5.98 7.54
CA TRP A 56 -4.92 -7.08 7.09
C TRP A 56 -3.89 -7.47 8.16
N ILE A 57 -3.61 -8.77 8.23
CA ILE A 57 -2.54 -9.39 9.01
C ILE A 57 -1.78 -10.37 8.11
N ALA A 58 -0.45 -10.40 8.25
CA ALA A 58 0.36 -11.46 7.66
C ALA A 58 0.19 -12.77 8.45
N ASP A 59 -0.03 -13.88 7.77
CA ASP A 59 0.11 -15.21 8.38
C ASP A 59 1.58 -15.42 8.77
N LEU A 60 1.81 -15.90 9.99
CA LEU A 60 3.15 -16.06 10.57
C LEU A 60 3.79 -17.40 10.18
#